data_AF-A0A3N7EFV2-F1
#
_entry.id   AF-A0A3N7EFV2-F1
#
_cell.length_a   1.000
_cell.length_b   1.000
_cell.length_c   1.000
_cell.angle_alpha   90.00
_cell.angle_beta   90.00
_cell.angle_gamma   90.00
#
_symmetry.space_group_name_H-M   'P 1'
#
loop_
_entity.id
_entity.type
_entity.pdbx_description
1 polymer ?
#
loop_
_entity_poly.entity_id
_entity_poly.type
_entity_poly.pdbx_seq_one_letter_code
_entity_poly.pdbx_strand_id
1 'polypeptide(L)'
;MSKYQNITGRNSLHVFVWVYTADPKNSHLRELEGAQERLTLCKADLLDYESLKEAIQGCDGVFHTASPLTDDPEQMVEPAVNGTKNVIMAASEAKVRRVVFTSSIGTVYMDPNRGPDVVVDESCWSDLEFCKNTKNWYCYGKTVAEQDAWDVAKKNGVDLVVVNPVLVLGPLLQPTVNASIVHILKYLTGSAKTYANSVQAYVHVLPGVSHPHQVSSYDFEQF
;
A
#
# COMPACT_ATOMS: atom_id res chain seq x y z
N MET A 1 8.51 37.72 34.20
CA MET A 1 9.72 37.85 33.38
C MET A 1 10.14 36.46 32.91
N SER A 2 10.15 36.25 31.58
CA SER A 2 11.09 35.41 30.80
C SER A 2 11.20 33.90 31.14
N LYS A 3 10.99 32.91 30.25
CA LYS A 3 10.81 32.86 28.79
C LYS A 3 10.04 31.56 28.45
N TYR A 4 8.79 31.68 28.01
CA TYR A 4 8.20 30.69 27.09
C TYR A 4 8.54 31.18 25.68
N GLN A 5 9.49 30.52 25.02
CA GLN A 5 9.70 30.71 23.59
C GLN A 5 8.78 29.74 22.86
N ASN A 6 7.84 30.34 22.14
CA ASN A 6 7.06 29.73 21.07
C ASN A 6 7.92 28.81 20.21
N ILE A 7 7.60 27.51 20.21
CA ILE A 7 7.89 26.62 19.08
C ILE A 7 6.58 26.47 18.31
N THR A 8 6.07 27.60 17.82
CA THR A 8 5.08 27.64 16.74
C THR A 8 5.87 27.79 15.44
N GLY A 9 6.31 26.66 14.88
CA GLY A 9 7.22 26.70 13.74
C GLY A 9 7.50 25.34 13.13
N ARG A 10 6.44 24.61 12.77
CA ARG A 10 6.33 23.57 11.72
C ARG A 10 5.02 22.79 11.93
N ASN A 11 3.89 23.50 11.92
CA ASN A 11 2.57 22.88 11.88
C ASN A 11 2.16 22.71 10.41
N SER A 12 2.53 21.57 9.82
CA SER A 12 1.70 20.83 8.87
C SER A 12 2.52 19.67 8.29
N LEU A 13 2.26 18.46 8.79
CA LEU A 13 2.62 17.27 8.02
C LEU A 13 1.58 17.19 6.90
N HIS A 14 1.88 17.76 5.73
CA HIS A 14 1.04 17.57 4.54
C HIS A 14 1.41 16.22 3.93
N VAL A 15 0.72 15.17 4.39
CA VAL A 15 0.80 13.82 3.80
C VAL A 15 -0.54 13.54 3.15
N PHE A 16 -0.69 13.86 1.86
CA PHE A 16 -1.89 13.47 1.13
C PHE A 16 -1.60 13.34 -0.36
N VAL A 17 -1.65 12.12 -0.89
CA VAL A 17 -2.18 11.86 -2.24
C VAL A 17 -2.89 10.51 -2.25
N TRP A 18 -4.22 10.55 -2.36
CA TRP A 18 -4.99 9.42 -2.89
C TRP A 18 -5.30 9.69 -4.36
N VAL A 19 -5.09 8.66 -5.17
CA VAL A 19 -5.18 8.63 -6.64
C VAL A 19 -6.36 7.73 -7.00
N TYR A 20 -7.59 8.25 -6.91
CA TYR A 20 -8.69 7.98 -7.86
C TYR A 20 -10.01 8.62 -7.38
N THR A 21 -10.53 9.50 -8.25
CA THR A 21 -11.88 10.08 -8.38
C THR A 21 -12.68 10.51 -7.13
N ALA A 22 -13.52 11.52 -7.33
CA ALA A 22 -14.70 11.80 -6.50
C ALA A 22 -15.76 10.68 -6.65
N ASP A 23 -15.32 9.45 -6.44
CA ASP A 23 -16.15 8.26 -6.39
C ASP A 23 -16.91 8.28 -5.06
N PRO A 24 -18.24 8.07 -5.06
CA PRO A 24 -19.02 7.90 -3.85
C PRO A 24 -18.40 6.89 -2.86
N LYS A 25 -17.59 5.92 -3.32
CA LYS A 25 -16.86 4.99 -2.45
C LYS A 25 -15.93 5.69 -1.46
N ASN A 26 -15.42 6.88 -1.80
CA ASN A 26 -14.47 7.65 -0.99
C ASN A 26 -15.15 8.67 -0.06
N SER A 27 -16.49 8.73 -0.04
CA SER A 27 -17.23 9.71 0.77
C SER A 27 -16.89 9.65 2.26
N HIS A 28 -16.73 8.43 2.79
CA HIS A 28 -16.39 8.15 4.18
C HIS A 28 -15.07 8.81 4.63
N LEU A 29 -14.13 9.10 3.72
CA LEU A 29 -12.89 9.81 4.05
C LEU A 29 -13.14 11.24 4.53
N ARG A 30 -14.21 11.89 4.06
CA ARG A 30 -14.59 13.25 4.47
C ARG A 30 -15.21 13.29 5.86
N GLU A 31 -15.64 12.14 6.37
CA GLU A 31 -16.26 11.98 7.69
C GLU A 31 -15.22 11.72 8.79
N LEU A 32 -13.95 11.49 8.41
CA LEU A 32 -12.86 11.31 9.35
C LEU A 32 -12.56 12.58 10.15
N GLU A 33 -12.16 12.41 11.41
CA GLU A 33 -11.82 13.52 12.29
C GLU A 33 -10.67 14.36 11.70
N GLY A 34 -10.92 15.65 11.51
CA GLY A 34 -9.95 16.60 10.96
C GLY A 34 -9.81 16.59 9.43
N ALA A 35 -10.63 15.80 8.72
CA ALA A 35 -10.62 15.76 7.26
C ALA A 35 -11.02 17.11 6.64
N GLN A 36 -11.97 17.83 7.23
CA GLN A 36 -12.45 19.11 6.69
C GLN A 36 -11.34 20.18 6.64
N GLU A 37 -10.38 20.13 7.56
CA GLU A 37 -9.29 21.10 7.65
C GLU A 37 -8.01 20.64 6.96
N ARG A 38 -7.79 19.32 6.83
CA ARG A 38 -6.47 18.77 6.45
C ARG A 38 -6.49 17.80 5.28
N LEU A 39 -7.63 17.19 4.94
CA LEU A 39 -7.73 16.24 3.83
C LEU A 39 -8.00 16.98 2.53
N THR A 40 -7.11 16.78 1.55
CA THR A 40 -7.37 17.15 0.16
C THR A 40 -7.51 15.87 -0.66
N LEU A 41 -8.63 15.72 -1.35
CA LEU A 41 -8.85 14.62 -2.28
C LEU A 41 -8.46 15.07 -3.69
N CYS A 42 -7.43 14.44 -4.24
CA CYS A 42 -6.93 14.70 -5.59
C CYS A 42 -7.52 13.66 -6.55
N LYS A 43 -7.88 14.08 -7.77
CA LYS A 43 -8.18 13.14 -8.84
C LYS A 43 -6.87 12.82 -9.53
N ALA A 44 -6.46 11.56 -9.49
CA ALA A 44 -5.30 11.08 -10.23
C ALA A 44 -5.50 9.62 -10.65
N ASP A 45 -4.73 9.17 -11.64
CA ASP A 45 -4.64 7.79 -12.11
C ASP A 45 -3.17 7.34 -12.08
N LEU A 46 -2.90 6.10 -11.66
CA LEU A 46 -1.55 5.55 -11.61
C LEU A 46 -0.83 5.58 -12.98
N LEU A 47 -1.58 5.50 -14.07
CA LEU A 47 -1.11 5.53 -15.44
C LEU A 47 -1.16 6.93 -16.08
N ASP A 48 -1.73 7.92 -15.39
CA ASP A 48 -1.69 9.34 -15.78
C ASP A 48 -0.63 10.08 -14.96
N TYR A 49 0.58 10.16 -15.53
CA TYR A 49 1.75 10.75 -14.87
C TYR A 49 1.55 12.21 -14.44
N GLU A 50 0.90 13.04 -15.26
CA GLU A 50 0.71 14.45 -14.93
C GLU A 50 -0.27 14.62 -13.78
N SER A 51 -1.31 13.79 -13.70
CA SER A 51 -2.23 13.79 -12.55
C SER A 51 -1.52 13.43 -11.24
N LEU A 52 -0.53 12.52 -11.28
CA LEU A 52 0.28 12.16 -10.13
C LEU A 52 1.21 13.29 -9.72
N LYS A 53 1.82 13.97 -10.68
CA LYS A 53 2.67 15.14 -10.42
C LYS A 53 1.89 16.26 -9.75
N GLU A 54 0.72 16.60 -10.27
CA GLU A 54 -0.15 17.62 -9.66
C GLU A 54 -0.50 17.26 -8.22
N ALA A 55 -0.81 16.00 -7.95
CA ALA A 55 -1.18 15.57 -6.62
C ALA A 55 0.02 15.55 -5.65
N ILE A 56 1.19 15.08 -6.09
CA ILE A 56 2.38 14.91 -5.24
C ILE A 56 3.11 16.24 -5.00
N GLN A 57 2.92 17.24 -5.86
CA GLN A 57 3.61 18.52 -5.77
C GLN A 57 3.40 19.19 -4.40
N GLY A 58 4.51 19.52 -3.74
CA GLY A 58 4.49 20.19 -2.42
C GLY A 58 4.33 19.25 -1.22
N CYS A 59 4.20 17.94 -1.42
CA CYS A 59 4.20 16.96 -0.34
C CYS A 59 5.60 16.77 0.27
N ASP A 60 5.67 16.60 1.59
CA ASP A 60 6.93 16.23 2.27
C ASP A 60 7.25 14.74 2.13
N GLY A 61 6.24 13.89 1.93
CA GLY A 61 6.38 12.44 1.75
C GLY A 61 5.16 11.85 1.08
N VAL A 62 5.31 10.65 0.52
CA VAL A 62 4.27 9.96 -0.26
C VAL A 62 4.05 8.55 0.29
N PHE A 63 2.80 8.15 0.46
CA PHE A 63 2.41 6.78 0.74
C PHE A 63 1.81 6.20 -0.53
N HIS A 64 2.55 5.33 -1.21
CA HIS A 64 2.09 4.64 -2.41
C HIS A 64 1.44 3.31 -2.04
N THR A 65 0.12 3.34 -1.89
CA THR A 65 -0.68 2.17 -1.47
C THR A 65 -1.55 1.61 -2.60
N ALA A 66 -1.82 2.43 -3.61
CA ALA A 66 -2.69 2.06 -4.72
C ALA A 66 -2.04 0.98 -5.59
N SER A 67 -2.77 -0.11 -5.81
CA SER A 67 -2.37 -1.21 -6.66
C SER A 67 -3.61 -1.97 -7.11
N PRO A 68 -3.64 -2.52 -8.32
CA PRO A 68 -4.61 -3.56 -8.64
C PRO A 68 -4.47 -4.74 -7.65
N LEU A 69 -5.59 -5.43 -7.41
CA LEU A 69 -5.66 -6.67 -6.63
C LEU A 69 -6.46 -7.69 -7.44
N THR A 70 -5.75 -8.43 -8.29
CA THR A 70 -6.33 -9.43 -9.20
C THR A 70 -5.27 -10.41 -9.64
N ASP A 71 -5.69 -11.64 -9.98
CA ASP A 71 -4.85 -12.62 -10.65
C ASP A 71 -5.04 -12.61 -12.18
N ASP A 72 -5.69 -11.59 -12.73
CA ASP A 72 -5.65 -11.30 -14.16
C ASP A 72 -4.31 -10.60 -14.51
N PRO A 73 -3.39 -11.24 -15.25
CA PRO A 73 -2.08 -10.67 -15.55
C PRO A 73 -2.14 -9.34 -16.30
N GLU A 74 -3.12 -9.16 -17.20
CA GLU A 74 -3.25 -7.95 -18.03
C GLU A 74 -3.62 -6.74 -17.16
N GLN A 75 -4.43 -6.97 -16.13
CA GLN A 75 -4.89 -5.94 -15.20
C GLN A 75 -3.94 -5.73 -14.01
N MET A 76 -3.07 -6.71 -13.73
CA MET A 76 -2.20 -6.69 -12.56
C MET A 76 -0.80 -6.16 -12.89
N VAL A 77 -0.09 -6.79 -13.83
CA VAL A 77 1.36 -6.66 -13.92
C VAL A 77 1.76 -5.28 -14.44
N GLU A 78 1.28 -4.90 -15.62
CA GLU A 78 1.65 -3.62 -16.23
C GLU A 78 1.17 -2.43 -15.38
N PRO A 79 -0.08 -2.39 -14.88
CA PRO A 79 -0.52 -1.26 -14.07
C PRO A 79 0.21 -1.15 -12.73
N ALA A 80 0.51 -2.27 -12.05
CA ALA A 80 1.27 -2.24 -10.80
C ALA A 80 2.71 -1.73 -11.02
N VAL A 81 3.38 -2.21 -12.07
CA VAL A 81 4.77 -1.83 -12.37
C VAL A 81 4.85 -0.38 -12.84
N ASN A 82 4.10 -0.02 -13.89
CA ASN A 82 4.16 1.33 -14.46
C ASN A 82 3.60 2.38 -13.49
N GLY A 83 2.53 2.07 -12.77
CA GLY A 83 1.99 2.93 -11.73
C GLY A 83 3.00 3.23 -10.63
N THR A 84 3.71 2.21 -10.16
CA THR A 84 4.76 2.37 -9.15
C THR A 84 5.92 3.21 -9.66
N LYS A 85 6.40 2.96 -10.90
CA LYS A 85 7.43 3.80 -11.53
C LYS A 85 7.00 5.26 -11.60
N ASN A 86 5.78 5.52 -12.07
CA ASN A 86 5.24 6.86 -12.19
C ASN A 86 5.22 7.59 -10.83
N VAL A 87 4.77 6.93 -9.76
CA VAL A 87 4.75 7.55 -8.42
C VAL A 87 6.15 7.88 -7.93
N ILE A 88 7.12 6.97 -8.07
CA ILE A 88 8.52 7.22 -7.64
C ILE A 88 9.16 8.35 -8.46
N MET A 89 8.89 8.40 -9.77
CA MET A 89 9.40 9.47 -10.64
C MET A 89 8.78 10.84 -10.28
N ALA A 90 7.47 10.90 -10.08
CA ALA A 90 6.78 12.12 -9.67
C ALA A 90 7.24 12.61 -8.28
N ALA A 91 7.43 11.67 -7.35
CA ALA A 91 8.01 11.93 -6.03
C ALA A 91 9.44 12.51 -6.13
N SER A 92 10.26 11.97 -7.03
CA SER A 92 11.60 12.49 -7.29
C SER A 92 11.55 13.92 -7.84
N GLU A 93 10.70 14.20 -8.81
CA GLU A 93 10.53 15.54 -9.40
C GLU A 93 10.08 16.57 -8.36
N ALA A 94 9.14 16.18 -7.50
CA ALA A 94 8.64 16.99 -6.40
C ALA A 94 9.62 17.13 -5.22
N LYS A 95 10.75 16.41 -5.24
CA LYS A 95 11.76 16.37 -4.16
C LYS A 95 11.18 15.99 -2.81
N VAL A 96 10.27 15.01 -2.80
CA VAL A 96 9.72 14.47 -1.55
C VAL A 96 10.84 13.85 -0.73
N ARG A 97 10.72 13.88 0.61
CA ARG A 97 11.78 13.39 1.49
C ARG A 97 11.86 11.88 1.54
N ARG A 98 10.71 11.21 1.49
CA ARG A 98 10.59 9.76 1.54
C ARG A 98 9.30 9.29 0.86
N VAL A 99 9.40 8.17 0.17
CA VAL A 99 8.25 7.39 -0.29
C VAL A 99 8.13 6.13 0.58
N VAL A 100 6.91 5.82 1.04
CA VAL A 100 6.56 4.56 1.67
C VAL A 100 5.72 3.77 0.68
N PHE A 101 6.20 2.62 0.24
CA PHE A 101 5.49 1.75 -0.72
C PHE A 101 4.88 0.55 -0.01
N THR A 102 3.58 0.31 -0.24
CA THR A 102 2.89 -0.87 0.26
C THR A 102 3.05 -2.02 -0.74
N SER A 103 3.97 -2.93 -0.44
CA SER A 103 4.15 -4.18 -1.17
C SER A 103 3.24 -5.27 -0.57
N SER A 104 3.70 -6.51 -0.44
CA SER A 104 2.93 -7.63 0.09
C SER A 104 3.86 -8.74 0.57
N ILE A 105 3.37 -9.59 1.48
CA ILE A 105 3.98 -10.89 1.80
C ILE A 105 4.10 -11.79 0.55
N GLY A 106 3.26 -11.56 -0.47
CA GLY A 106 3.36 -12.23 -1.77
C GLY A 106 4.71 -12.00 -2.49
N THR A 107 5.43 -10.93 -2.14
CA THR A 107 6.79 -10.64 -2.63
C THR A 107 7.88 -11.40 -1.88
N VAL A 108 7.56 -11.93 -0.71
CA VAL A 108 8.52 -12.53 0.23
C VAL A 108 8.34 -14.05 0.32
N TYR A 109 7.11 -14.58 0.32
CA TYR A 109 6.81 -15.94 0.78
C TYR A 109 6.72 -17.00 -0.33
N MET A 110 6.56 -16.61 -1.60
CA MET A 110 6.23 -17.52 -2.69
C MET A 110 7.47 -18.19 -3.29
N ASP A 111 8.17 -18.99 -2.49
CA ASP A 111 9.38 -19.71 -2.90
C ASP A 111 9.27 -21.20 -2.52
N PRO A 112 9.11 -22.12 -3.50
CA PRO A 112 8.96 -23.55 -3.23
C PRO A 112 10.27 -24.21 -2.79
N ASN A 113 11.40 -23.54 -2.95
CA ASN A 113 12.72 -24.07 -2.59
C ASN A 113 13.11 -23.72 -1.15
N ARG A 114 12.32 -22.86 -0.48
CA ARG A 114 12.57 -22.47 0.90
C ARG A 114 12.25 -23.62 1.85
N GLY A 115 13.22 -23.95 2.71
CA GLY A 115 13.04 -24.99 3.73
C GLY A 115 11.95 -24.62 4.75
N PRO A 116 11.20 -25.59 5.28
CA PRO A 116 10.08 -25.34 6.19
C PRO A 116 10.51 -24.76 7.55
N ASP A 117 11.75 -24.98 7.97
CA ASP A 117 12.30 -24.49 9.24
C ASP A 117 12.98 -23.11 9.12
N VAL A 118 13.04 -22.55 7.90
CA VAL A 118 13.65 -21.25 7.66
C VAL A 118 12.72 -20.15 8.16
N VAL A 119 13.24 -19.28 9.03
CA VAL A 119 12.51 -18.08 9.46
C VAL A 119 12.37 -17.15 8.26
N VAL A 120 11.13 -16.79 7.93
CA VAL A 120 10.86 -15.83 6.86
C VAL A 120 11.04 -14.42 7.40
N ASP A 121 11.96 -13.67 6.80
CA ASP A 121 12.29 -12.28 7.13
C ASP A 121 12.41 -11.42 5.84
N GLU A 122 12.82 -10.16 5.97
CA GLU A 122 12.95 -9.21 4.86
C GLU A 122 14.07 -9.55 3.86
N SER A 123 14.93 -10.53 4.16
CA SER A 123 15.95 -11.02 3.21
C SER A 123 15.38 -12.01 2.20
N CYS A 124 14.18 -12.53 2.46
CA CYS A 124 13.50 -13.49 1.62
C CYS A 124 12.78 -12.83 0.43
N TRP A 125 12.84 -13.46 -0.74
CA TRP A 125 12.13 -13.05 -1.94
C TRP A 125 11.37 -14.22 -2.55
N SER A 126 10.25 -13.92 -3.18
CA SER A 126 9.44 -14.86 -3.95
C SER A 126 10.13 -15.27 -5.25
N ASP A 127 9.93 -16.52 -5.65
CA ASP A 127 10.36 -17.04 -6.94
C ASP A 127 9.36 -16.61 -8.03
N LEU A 128 9.82 -15.76 -8.95
CA LEU A 128 9.01 -15.22 -10.03
C LEU A 128 8.50 -16.30 -11.00
N GLU A 129 9.30 -17.33 -11.28
CA GLU A 129 8.91 -18.42 -12.17
C GLU A 129 7.88 -19.32 -11.50
N PHE A 130 8.02 -19.58 -10.20
CA PHE A 130 6.99 -20.26 -9.42
C PHE A 130 5.66 -19.49 -9.44
N CYS A 131 5.69 -18.18 -9.18
CA CYS A 131 4.49 -17.33 -9.23
C CYS A 131 3.81 -17.39 -10.60
N LYS A 132 4.57 -17.27 -11.70
CA LYS A 132 4.04 -17.41 -13.08
C LYS A 132 3.43 -18.80 -13.32
N ASN A 133 4.18 -19.86 -13.02
CA ASN A 133 3.79 -21.24 -13.30
C ASN A 133 2.54 -21.65 -12.51
N THR A 134 2.35 -21.10 -11.32
CA THR A 134 1.17 -21.31 -10.47
C THR A 134 0.05 -20.28 -10.68
N LYS A 135 0.23 -19.34 -11.63
CA LYS A 135 -0.72 -18.27 -11.96
C LYS A 135 -1.05 -17.34 -10.77
N ASN A 136 -0.11 -17.17 -9.84
CA ASN A 136 -0.20 -16.20 -8.75
C ASN A 136 0.23 -14.82 -9.27
N TRP A 137 -0.56 -14.25 -10.17
CA TRP A 137 -0.21 -13.01 -10.88
C TRP A 137 -0.22 -11.79 -9.98
N TYR A 138 -1.03 -11.76 -8.91
CA TYR A 138 -0.93 -10.74 -7.87
C TYR A 138 0.46 -10.76 -7.21
N CYS A 139 0.91 -11.93 -6.76
CA CYS A 139 2.22 -12.07 -6.11
C CYS A 139 3.35 -11.74 -7.07
N TYR A 140 3.25 -12.19 -8.32
CA TYR A 140 4.19 -11.85 -9.39
C TYR A 140 4.26 -10.33 -9.61
N GLY A 141 3.11 -9.68 -9.83
CA GLY A 141 3.02 -8.25 -10.09
C GLY A 141 3.58 -7.40 -8.95
N LYS A 142 3.25 -7.73 -7.69
CA LYS A 142 3.82 -7.07 -6.51
C LYS A 142 5.34 -7.27 -6.40
N THR A 143 5.83 -8.47 -6.70
CA THR A 143 7.28 -8.76 -6.67
C THR A 143 8.03 -7.90 -7.69
N VAL A 144 7.57 -7.88 -8.94
CA VAL A 144 8.21 -7.09 -10.01
C VAL A 144 8.09 -5.59 -9.73
N ALA A 145 6.92 -5.12 -9.28
CA ALA A 145 6.73 -3.72 -8.93
C ALA A 145 7.64 -3.26 -7.79
N GLU A 146 7.87 -4.10 -6.76
CA GLU A 146 8.79 -3.77 -5.67
C GLU A 146 10.25 -3.73 -6.14
N GLN A 147 10.69 -4.70 -6.93
CA GLN A 147 12.05 -4.72 -7.49
C GLN A 147 12.31 -3.47 -8.34
N ASP A 148 11.36 -3.13 -9.23
CA ASP A 148 11.44 -1.93 -10.05
C ASP A 148 11.37 -0.65 -9.21
N ALA A 149 10.59 -0.62 -8.12
CA ALA A 149 10.53 0.53 -7.21
C ALA A 149 11.90 0.79 -6.57
N TRP A 150 12.59 -0.26 -6.09
CA TRP A 150 13.93 -0.14 -5.54
C TRP A 150 14.93 0.39 -6.57
N ASP A 151 14.90 -0.15 -7.79
CA ASP A 151 15.81 0.28 -8.86
C ASP A 151 15.57 1.73 -9.28
N VAL A 152 14.31 2.11 -9.49
CA VAL A 152 13.94 3.49 -9.88
C VAL A 152 14.22 4.47 -8.76
N ALA A 153 13.92 4.14 -7.50
CA ALA A 153 14.21 5.00 -6.36
C ALA A 153 15.72 5.24 -6.23
N LYS A 154 16.53 4.17 -6.32
CA LYS A 154 17.98 4.27 -6.28
C LYS A 154 18.53 5.12 -7.42
N LYS A 155 18.04 4.93 -8.65
CA LYS A 155 18.48 5.69 -9.83
C LYS A 155 18.18 7.19 -9.71
N ASN A 156 17.07 7.55 -9.06
CA ASN A 156 16.61 8.93 -8.95
C ASN A 156 16.91 9.58 -7.60
N GLY A 157 17.59 8.87 -6.67
CA GLY A 157 17.95 9.41 -5.35
C GLY A 157 16.77 9.62 -4.41
N VAL A 158 15.70 8.82 -4.57
CA VAL A 158 14.52 8.84 -3.68
C VAL A 158 14.77 7.91 -2.48
N ASP A 159 14.57 8.42 -1.27
CA ASP A 159 14.51 7.59 -0.06
C ASP A 159 13.22 6.76 -0.09
N LEU A 160 13.36 5.45 -0.28
CA LEU A 160 12.24 4.52 -0.36
C LEU A 160 12.27 3.58 0.86
N VAL A 161 11.10 3.42 1.48
CA VAL A 161 10.84 2.38 2.47
C VAL A 161 9.68 1.53 1.96
N VAL A 162 9.79 0.22 2.10
CA VAL A 162 8.75 -0.73 1.72
C VAL A 162 8.16 -1.38 2.96
N VAL A 163 6.84 -1.58 2.95
CA VAL A 163 6.12 -2.37 3.96
C VAL A 163 5.52 -3.58 3.26
N ASN A 164 5.75 -4.78 3.80
CA ASN A 164 5.24 -6.05 3.27
C ASN A 164 4.15 -6.62 4.20
N PRO A 165 2.90 -6.14 4.10
CA PRO A 165 1.78 -6.66 4.86
C PRO A 165 1.47 -8.12 4.52
N VAL A 166 1.05 -8.88 5.54
CA VAL A 166 0.39 -10.19 5.38
C VAL A 166 -1.12 -9.99 5.17
N LEU A 167 -1.96 -11.02 5.29
CA LEU A 167 -3.39 -10.83 5.11
C LEU A 167 -3.98 -9.88 6.18
N VAL A 168 -4.35 -8.66 5.76
CA VAL A 168 -4.88 -7.63 6.66
C VAL A 168 -6.35 -7.87 6.98
N LEU A 169 -6.68 -7.92 8.27
CA LEU A 169 -8.05 -8.04 8.78
C LEU A 169 -8.36 -6.92 9.77
N GLY A 170 -9.63 -6.58 9.93
CA GLY A 170 -10.10 -5.66 10.96
C GLY A 170 -11.38 -4.94 10.57
N PRO A 171 -11.79 -3.94 11.37
CA PRO A 171 -12.94 -3.09 11.06
C PRO A 171 -12.75 -2.37 9.73
N LEU A 172 -13.81 -2.26 8.93
CA LEU A 172 -13.79 -1.55 7.66
C LEU A 172 -14.21 -0.08 7.85
N LEU A 173 -13.43 0.85 7.32
CA LEU A 173 -13.82 2.26 7.26
C LEU A 173 -14.69 2.56 6.02
N GLN A 174 -14.38 1.90 4.92
CA GLN A 174 -15.09 2.00 3.65
C GLN A 174 -16.37 1.13 3.65
N PRO A 175 -17.40 1.51 2.87
CA PRO A 175 -18.67 0.79 2.86
C PRO A 175 -18.62 -0.56 2.11
N THR A 176 -17.51 -0.85 1.43
CA THR A 176 -17.34 -2.03 0.58
C THR A 176 -16.42 -3.07 1.21
N VAL A 177 -16.75 -4.34 1.02
CA VAL A 177 -15.89 -5.45 1.47
C VAL A 177 -14.69 -5.59 0.52
N ASN A 178 -13.47 -5.48 1.05
CA ASN A 178 -12.23 -5.72 0.30
C ASN A 178 -11.87 -7.21 0.26
N ALA A 179 -10.94 -7.58 -0.62
CA ALA A 179 -10.60 -8.98 -0.90
C ALA A 179 -10.16 -9.78 0.35
N SER A 180 -9.42 -9.16 1.26
CA SER A 180 -8.97 -9.83 2.50
C SER A 180 -10.12 -10.16 3.44
N ILE A 181 -11.14 -9.29 3.53
CA ILE A 181 -12.34 -9.58 4.34
C ILE A 181 -13.24 -10.60 3.65
N VAL A 182 -13.29 -10.66 2.30
CA VAL A 182 -13.98 -11.74 1.58
C VAL A 182 -13.44 -13.12 2.01
N HIS A 183 -12.13 -13.23 2.28
CA HIS A 183 -11.52 -14.48 2.75
C HIS A 183 -12.11 -14.98 4.07
N ILE A 184 -12.52 -14.09 4.98
CA ILE A 184 -13.19 -14.45 6.24
C ILE A 184 -14.70 -14.56 6.06
N LEU A 185 -15.29 -13.60 5.35
CA LEU A 185 -16.73 -13.49 5.15
C LEU A 185 -17.32 -14.75 4.51
N LYS A 186 -16.61 -15.38 3.57
CA LYS A 186 -17.06 -16.62 2.90
C LYS A 186 -17.38 -17.77 3.86
N TYR A 187 -16.75 -17.81 5.05
CA TYR A 187 -17.04 -18.80 6.07
C TYR A 187 -18.28 -18.42 6.88
N LEU A 188 -18.41 -17.13 7.23
CA LEU A 188 -19.55 -16.61 8.01
C LEU A 188 -20.87 -16.68 7.22
N THR A 189 -20.82 -16.47 5.90
CA THR A 189 -21.99 -16.60 5.02
C THR A 189 -22.30 -18.04 4.64
N GLY A 190 -21.41 -18.98 4.97
CA GLY A 190 -21.50 -20.37 4.51
C GLY A 190 -21.31 -20.54 3.00
N SER A 191 -20.75 -19.55 2.29
CA SER A 191 -20.39 -19.67 0.87
C SER A 191 -19.30 -20.72 0.68
N ALA A 192 -18.31 -20.77 1.58
CA ALA A 192 -17.36 -21.86 1.67
C ALA A 192 -17.94 -23.00 2.53
N LYS A 193 -17.98 -24.21 1.98
CA LYS A 193 -18.46 -25.42 2.69
C LYS A 193 -17.35 -26.18 3.39
N THR A 194 -16.10 -25.93 3.01
CA THR A 194 -14.89 -26.53 3.56
C THR A 194 -13.79 -25.47 3.69
N TYR A 195 -12.70 -25.81 4.36
CA TYR A 195 -11.49 -25.01 4.41
C TYR A 195 -10.34 -25.77 3.74
N ALA A 196 -9.40 -25.03 3.15
CA ALA A 196 -8.19 -25.61 2.60
C ALA A 196 -7.24 -26.02 3.73
N ASN A 197 -6.51 -27.13 3.57
CA ASN A 197 -5.43 -27.50 4.47
C ASN A 197 -4.19 -26.65 4.14
N SER A 198 -4.20 -25.41 4.60
CA SER A 198 -3.18 -24.39 4.32
C SER A 198 -3.02 -23.46 5.52
N VAL A 199 -1.83 -22.87 5.65
CA VAL A 199 -1.52 -21.86 6.66
C VAL A 199 -1.28 -20.51 5.99
N GLN A 200 -1.57 -19.42 6.71
CA GLN A 200 -1.36 -18.05 6.25
C GLN A 200 -1.12 -17.14 7.44
N ALA A 201 -0.31 -16.09 7.27
CA ALA A 201 -0.11 -15.06 8.27
C ALA A 201 -1.20 -13.97 8.20
N TYR A 202 -1.54 -13.40 9.35
CA TYR A 202 -2.59 -12.40 9.50
C TYR A 202 -2.07 -11.21 10.31
N VAL A 203 -2.55 -10.02 10.00
CA VAL A 203 -2.26 -8.80 10.75
C VAL A 203 -3.51 -7.95 10.88
N HIS A 204 -3.60 -7.19 11.96
CA HIS A 204 -4.69 -6.26 12.17
C HIS A 204 -4.47 -4.96 11.36
N VAL A 205 -5.53 -4.35 10.83
CA VAL A 205 -5.46 -3.10 10.04
C VAL A 205 -4.89 -1.93 10.86
N LEU A 206 -5.39 -1.74 12.08
CA LEU A 206 -4.88 -0.69 12.97
C LEU A 206 -3.53 -1.12 13.56
N PRO A 207 -2.58 -0.18 13.73
CA PRO A 207 -1.38 -0.46 14.49
C PRO A 207 -1.76 -0.92 15.90
N GLY A 208 -0.97 -1.82 16.48
CA GLY A 208 -1.15 -2.26 17.86
C GLY A 208 -1.23 -1.07 18.83
N VAL A 209 -1.83 -1.30 20.00
CA VAL A 209 -2.21 -0.30 21.03
C VAL A 209 -1.11 0.70 21.43
N SER A 210 0.16 0.43 21.10
CA SER A 210 1.31 1.27 21.41
C SER A 210 1.48 2.50 20.49
N HIS A 211 0.84 2.57 19.31
CA HIS A 211 1.07 3.66 18.33
C HIS A 211 -0.24 4.27 17.77
N PRO A 212 -1.13 4.83 18.61
CA PRO A 212 -2.48 5.28 18.21
C PRO A 212 -2.53 6.54 17.32
N HIS A 213 -1.39 7.15 16.99
CA HIS A 213 -1.32 8.42 16.26
C HIS A 213 -0.50 8.37 14.96
N GLN A 214 -0.07 7.17 14.54
CA GLN A 214 0.56 6.99 13.22
C GLN A 214 -0.49 6.48 12.25
N VAL A 215 -0.77 7.28 11.22
CA VAL A 215 -1.43 6.81 10.00
C VAL A 215 -0.57 5.68 9.46
N SER A 216 -1.14 4.49 9.47
CA SER A 216 -0.45 3.25 9.19
C SER A 216 -0.66 2.93 7.71
N SER A 217 0.38 2.46 7.01
CA SER A 217 0.21 1.98 5.61
C SER A 217 -0.86 0.90 5.49
N TYR A 218 -1.16 0.22 6.60
CA TYR A 218 -2.19 -0.80 6.72
C TYR A 218 -3.62 -0.25 6.69
N ASP A 219 -3.85 0.98 7.15
CA ASP A 219 -5.16 1.67 7.06
C ASP A 219 -5.63 1.80 5.60
N PHE A 220 -4.68 1.66 4.66
CA PHE A 220 -4.86 1.88 3.24
C PHE A 220 -4.94 0.59 2.41
N GLU A 221 -4.80 -0.60 3.01
CA GLU A 221 -5.09 -1.89 2.35
C GLU A 221 -6.61 -2.18 2.24
N GLN A 222 -7.42 -1.31 2.82
CA GLN A 222 -8.87 -1.47 2.81
C GLN A 222 -9.56 -0.87 1.56
N PHE A 223 -8.81 -0.36 0.59
CA PHE A 223 -9.37 0.30 -0.60
C PHE A 223 -9.12 -0.50 -1.88
#